data_AF-A0A2I0IJL6-F1
#
_entry.id   AF-A0A2I0IJL6-F1
#
_cell.length_a   1.000
_cell.length_b   1.000
_cell.length_c   1.000
_cell.angle_alpha   90.00
_cell.angle_beta   90.00
_cell.angle_gamma   90.00
#
_symmetry.space_group_name_H-M   'P 1'
#
loop_
_entity.id
_entity.type
_entity.pdbx_description
1 polymer ?
#
loop_
_entity_poly.entity_id
_entity_poly.type
_entity_poly.pdbx_seq_one_letter_code
_entity_poly.pdbx_strand_id
1 'polypeptide(L)'
;MATQGDERLAQKSYWIEHCADLTVEAMMLDSKATDLDKEERPEVLSMLPDYERKSVLELGAGIGRFTGELAKKAGQLVALDFIDSAIRK
;
A
#
# COMPACT_ATOMS: atom_id res chain seq x y z
N MET A 1 22.13 -7.52 -17.90
CA MET A 1 21.24 -6.46 -17.39
C MET A 1 19.85 -6.77 -17.91
N ALA A 2 18.85 -6.95 -17.05
CA ALA A 2 17.47 -7.15 -17.50
C ALA A 2 17.01 -5.90 -18.27
N THR A 3 16.27 -6.08 -19.37
CA THR A 3 15.72 -4.93 -20.08
C THR A 3 14.56 -4.34 -19.28
N GLN A 4 14.24 -3.06 -19.46
CA GLN A 4 13.19 -2.38 -18.69
C GLN A 4 11.82 -3.08 -18.79
N GLY A 5 11.53 -3.75 -19.91
CA GLY A 5 10.31 -4.55 -20.09
C GLY A 5 10.30 -5.80 -19.21
N ASP A 6 11.44 -6.48 -19.09
CA ASP A 6 11.58 -7.68 -18.25
C ASP A 6 11.35 -7.36 -16.78
N GLU A 7 11.87 -6.21 -16.32
CA GLU A 7 11.73 -5.78 -14.93
C GLU A 7 10.25 -5.49 -14.58
N ARG A 8 9.52 -4.80 -15.45
CA ARG A 8 8.09 -4.48 -15.20
C ARG A 8 7.24 -5.74 -15.14
N LEU A 9 7.53 -6.73 -15.98
CA LEU A 9 6.84 -8.01 -15.98
C LEU A 9 7.17 -8.81 -14.72
N ALA A 10 8.46 -8.93 -14.36
CA ALA A 10 8.89 -9.66 -13.18
C ALA A 10 8.24 -9.11 -11.89
N GLN A 11 8.28 -7.80 -11.69
CA GLN A 11 7.70 -7.15 -10.50
C GLN A 11 6.17 -7.29 -10.46
N LYS A 12 5.50 -7.13 -11.61
CA LYS A 12 4.03 -7.29 -11.67
C LYS A 12 3.62 -8.73 -11.39
N SER A 13 4.30 -9.71 -11.97
CA SER A 13 4.02 -11.14 -11.74
C SER A 13 4.19 -11.51 -10.27
N TYR A 14 5.25 -11.03 -9.62
CA TYR A 14 5.47 -11.24 -8.18
C TYR A 14 4.28 -10.76 -7.34
N TRP A 15 3.83 -9.53 -7.56
CA TRP A 15 2.71 -8.98 -6.80
C TRP A 15 1.36 -9.60 -7.16
N ILE A 16 1.15 -10.08 -8.39
CA ILE A 16 -0.07 -10.84 -8.73
C ILE A 16 -0.16 -12.13 -7.89
N GLU A 17 0.95 -12.85 -7.75
CA GLU A 17 1.00 -14.09 -6.96
C GLU A 17 0.74 -13.83 -5.48
N HIS A 18 1.36 -12.79 -4.91
CA HIS A 18 1.28 -12.49 -3.48
C HIS A 18 0.05 -11.66 -3.08
N CYS A 19 -0.67 -11.05 -4.03
CA CYS A 19 -1.95 -10.38 -3.77
C CYS A 19 -3.17 -11.28 -4.04
N ALA A 20 -2.98 -12.59 -4.25
CA ALA A 20 -4.08 -13.52 -4.48
C ALA A 20 -5.03 -13.57 -3.26
N ASP A 21 -4.45 -13.63 -2.07
CA ASP A 21 -5.18 -13.51 -0.81
C ASP A 21 -5.11 -12.04 -0.39
N LEU A 22 -6.19 -11.28 -0.57
CA LEU A 22 -6.25 -9.84 -0.30
C LEU A 22 -6.24 -9.52 1.22
N THR A 23 -5.26 -10.00 1.97
CA THR A 23 -5.13 -9.88 3.43
C THR A 23 -3.90 -9.06 3.82
N VAL A 24 -3.86 -8.57 5.07
CA VAL A 24 -2.70 -7.83 5.59
C VAL A 24 -1.45 -8.71 5.63
N GLU A 25 -1.60 -10.00 5.95
CA GLU A 25 -0.52 -10.99 5.96
C GLU A 25 0.11 -11.18 4.58
N ALA A 26 -0.72 -11.29 3.54
CA ALA A 26 -0.23 -11.41 2.17
C ALA A 26 0.47 -10.14 1.68
N MET A 27 -0.02 -8.96 2.09
CA MET A 27 0.59 -7.68 1.72
C MET A 27 1.91 -7.40 2.46
N MET A 28 2.02 -7.83 3.71
CA MET A 28 3.25 -7.67 4.50
C MET A 28 4.22 -8.85 4.35
N LEU A 29 3.80 -9.92 3.66
CA LEU A 29 4.59 -11.14 3.44
C LEU A 29 5.10 -11.76 4.76
N ASP A 30 4.32 -11.61 5.83
CA ASP A 30 4.71 -12.00 7.19
C ASP A 30 3.52 -12.61 7.95
N SER A 31 3.76 -13.74 8.63
CA SER A 31 2.72 -14.46 9.39
C SER A 31 2.31 -13.77 10.70
N LYS A 32 3.03 -12.73 11.12
CA LYS A 32 2.73 -11.85 12.26
C LYS A 32 2.32 -10.45 11.82
N ALA A 33 1.96 -10.27 10.54
CA ALA A 33 1.59 -8.98 9.98
C ALA A 33 0.51 -8.25 10.79
N THR A 34 -0.46 -8.97 11.35
CA THR A 34 -1.52 -8.37 12.18
C THR A 34 -0.98 -7.71 13.45
N ASP A 35 0.07 -8.24 14.06
CA ASP A 35 0.66 -7.66 15.27
C ASP A 35 1.65 -6.55 14.91
N LEU A 36 2.46 -6.76 13.86
CA LEU A 36 3.36 -5.73 13.33
C LEU A 36 2.58 -4.48 12.89
N ASP A 37 1.48 -4.66 12.19
CA ASP A 37 0.64 -3.57 11.68
C ASP A 37 0.03 -2.72 12.80
N LYS A 38 -0.27 -3.30 13.98
CA LYS A 38 -0.77 -2.54 15.14
C LYS A 38 0.27 -1.56 15.68
N GLU A 39 1.55 -1.90 15.58
CA GLU A 39 2.66 -1.10 16.12
C GLU A 39 3.26 -0.17 15.06
N GLU A 40 3.54 -0.69 13.86
CA GLU A 40 4.23 0.03 12.79
C GLU A 40 3.32 1.04 12.10
N ARG A 41 2.01 0.78 11.93
CA ARG A 41 1.13 1.69 11.20
C ARG A 41 1.00 3.05 11.89
N PRO A 42 0.75 3.14 13.21
CA PRO A 42 0.75 4.43 13.92
C PRO A 42 2.13 5.10 13.90
N GLU A 43 3.21 4.33 13.98
CA GLU A 43 4.57 4.84 13.93
C GLU A 43 4.84 5.56 12.60
N VAL A 44 4.59 4.90 11.46
CA VAL A 44 4.78 5.50 10.13
C VAL A 44 3.91 6.75 9.94
N LEU A 45 2.65 6.70 10.35
CA LEU A 45 1.76 7.86 10.27
C LEU A 45 2.26 9.05 11.10
N SER A 46 2.93 8.80 12.23
CA SER A 46 3.51 9.84 13.07
C SER A 46 4.74 10.52 12.47
N MET A 47 5.43 9.84 11.54
CA MET A 47 6.60 10.39 10.84
C MET A 47 6.24 11.26 9.63
N LEU A 48 4.99 11.23 9.19
CA LEU A 48 4.56 12.04 8.04
C LEU A 48 4.59 13.53 8.38
N PRO A 49 4.97 14.40 7.42
CA PRO A 49 4.79 15.83 7.58
C PRO A 49 3.30 16.15 7.74
N ASP A 50 2.95 17.28 8.35
CA ASP A 50 1.55 17.68 8.43
C ASP A 50 0.91 17.74 7.03
N TYR A 51 -0.22 17.06 6.87
CA TYR A 51 -0.96 16.94 5.61
C TYR A 51 -2.44 17.31 5.75
N GLU A 52 -2.84 17.93 6.87
CA GLU A 52 -4.24 18.33 7.07
C GLU A 52 -4.69 19.29 5.95
N ARG A 53 -5.84 18.97 5.33
CA ARG A 53 -6.46 19.70 4.20
C ARG A 53 -5.59 19.83 2.95
N LYS A 54 -4.50 19.07 2.84
CA LYS A 54 -3.62 19.04 1.65
C LYS A 54 -4.09 17.98 0.65
N SER A 55 -3.55 18.06 -0.58
CA SER A 55 -3.67 17.01 -1.58
C SER A 55 -2.59 15.96 -1.35
N VAL A 56 -2.99 14.69 -1.18
CA VAL A 56 -2.09 13.55 -0.95
C VAL A 56 -2.20 12.55 -2.10
N LEU A 57 -1.07 12.02 -2.55
CA LEU A 57 -0.95 10.90 -3.49
C LEU A 57 -0.27 9.73 -2.76
N GLU A 58 -0.99 8.63 -2.58
CA GLU A 58 -0.49 7.39 -2.01
C GLU A 58 -0.18 6.40 -3.14
N LEU A 59 1.10 6.08 -3.31
CA LEU A 59 1.58 5.14 -4.34
C LEU A 59 1.80 3.76 -3.73
N GLY A 60 1.25 2.72 -4.34
CA GLY A 60 1.30 1.36 -3.78
C GLY A 60 0.35 1.20 -2.59
N ALA A 61 -0.86 1.73 -2.70
CA ALA A 61 -1.84 1.74 -1.61
C ALA A 61 -2.30 0.32 -1.21
N GLY A 62 -2.16 -0.66 -2.10
CA GLY A 62 -2.61 -2.04 -1.89
C GLY A 62 -4.09 -2.07 -1.50
N ILE A 63 -4.38 -2.79 -0.42
CA ILE A 63 -5.74 -2.91 0.16
C ILE A 63 -6.14 -1.73 1.06
N GLY A 64 -5.33 -0.68 1.14
CA GLY A 64 -5.66 0.56 1.82
C GLY A 64 -5.35 0.61 3.32
N ARG A 65 -4.21 0.03 3.73
CA ARG A 65 -3.75 0.01 5.15
C ARG A 65 -3.63 1.42 5.75
N PHE A 66 -3.13 2.36 4.96
CA PHE A 66 -2.98 3.76 5.35
C PHE A 66 -4.05 4.66 4.73
N THR A 67 -4.59 4.31 3.56
CA THR A 67 -5.58 5.11 2.81
C THR A 67 -6.71 5.66 3.70
N GLY A 68 -7.31 4.81 4.54
CA GLY A 68 -8.38 5.22 5.45
C GLY A 68 -7.94 6.25 6.49
N GLU A 69 -6.72 6.13 7.04
CA GLU A 69 -6.16 7.07 8.01
C GLU A 69 -5.73 8.38 7.35
N LEU A 70 -5.16 8.31 6.15
CA LEU A 70 -4.81 9.48 5.35
C LEU A 70 -6.07 10.30 4.98
N ALA A 71 -7.14 9.63 4.56
CA ALA A 71 -8.39 10.25 4.16
C ALA A 71 -9.09 11.03 5.28
N LYS A 72 -8.85 10.70 6.55
CA LYS A 72 -9.42 11.43 7.70
C LYS A 72 -8.91 12.86 7.82
N LYS A 73 -7.68 13.13 7.36
CA LYS A 73 -7.01 14.42 7.53
C LYS A 73 -6.75 15.14 6.20
N ALA A 74 -6.48 14.39 5.13
CA ALA A 74 -6.23 14.97 3.82
C ALA A 74 -7.47 15.71 3.29
N GLY A 75 -7.26 16.80 2.56
CA GLY A 75 -8.35 17.48 1.84
C GLY A 75 -8.75 16.73 0.57
N GLN A 76 -7.77 16.08 -0.06
CA GLN A 76 -7.91 15.22 -1.24
C GLN A 76 -6.92 14.07 -1.09
N LEU A 77 -7.34 12.85 -1.45
CA LEU A 77 -6.48 11.68 -1.50
C LEU A 77 -6.67 10.95 -2.83
N VAL A 78 -5.58 10.66 -3.51
CA VAL A 78 -5.53 9.70 -4.62
C VAL A 78 -4.72 8.50 -4.15
N ALA A 79 -5.37 7.35 -4.05
CA ALA A 79 -4.72 6.07 -3.80
C ALA A 79 -4.49 5.34 -5.13
N LEU A 80 -3.25 4.92 -5.38
CA LEU A 80 -2.86 4.26 -6.61
C LEU A 80 -2.23 2.92 -6.29
N ASP A 81 -2.67 1.88 -6.99
CA ASP A 81 -1.98 0.61 -7.07
C ASP A 81 -2.04 0.07 -8.50
N PHE A 82 -1.00 -0.66 -8.89
CA PHE A 82 -0.90 -1.32 -10.19
C PHE A 82 -1.50 -2.75 -10.19
N ILE A 83 -1.87 -3.27 -9.03
CA ILE A 83 -2.61 -4.52 -8.84
C ILE A 83 -4.10 -4.19 -8.68
N ASP A 84 -4.86 -4.43 -9.74
CA ASP A 84 -6.29 -4.08 -9.83
C ASP A 84 -7.15 -4.71 -8.72
N SER A 85 -6.85 -5.95 -8.32
CA SER A 85 -7.56 -6.63 -7.24
C SER A 85 -7.29 -6.02 -5.86
N ALA A 86 -6.10 -5.43 -5.65
CA ALA A 86 -5.75 -4.82 -4.37
C ALA A 86 -6.51 -3.51 -4.16
N ILE A 87 -6.58 -2.67 -5.20
CA ILE A 87 -7.18 -1.32 -5.11
C ILE A 87 -8.70 -1.29 -5.19
N ARG A 88 -9.34 -2.33 -5.74
CA ARG A 88 -10.80 -2.41 -5.91
C ARG A 88 -11.56 -2.96 -4.71
N LYS A 89 -10.86 -3.38 -3.66
CA LYS A 89 -11.48 -4.07 -2.52
C LYS A 89 -12.51 -3.22 -1.79
#